data_AF-A0A3S4IR89-F1
#
_entry.id   AF-A0A3S4IR89-F1
#
_cell.length_a   1.000
_cell.length_b   1.000
_cell.length_c   1.000
_cell.angle_alpha   90.00
_cell.angle_beta   90.00
_cell.angle_gamma   90.00
#
_symmetry.space_group_name_H-M   'P 1'
#
loop_
_entity.id
_entity.type
_entity.pdbx_description
1 polymer ?
#
loop_
_entity_poly.entity_id
_entity_poly.type
_entity_poly.pdbx_seq_one_letter_code
_entity_poly.pdbx_strand_id
1 'polypeptide(L)'
;MALHSTRWLALSYFTYFFSYGIFLPFWSVWLKGLGLTPETIGLLLGVGLVARFLGSLLIAPRVSDPSRLISALRVLALLTLVFALAFWAGTHVAWLMVVMVGFNLFFSPLVPLTDALANTWQKQITLDYGRVRLWGSIAFVIGSALTGKLVSLYDYQAILALLTLGVASMLLGMLLRPSVPPQGESRQQESAGWPAWRTLVAQSWRFLACVCLLQGAHAAYYGFSAIYWQGAGYSASAVGYLWSLGVVAEVIIFALE
;
A
#
# COMPACT_ATOMS: atom_id res chain seq x y z
N MET A 1 26.31 1.05 4.76
CA MET A 1 26.21 -0.42 4.95
C MET A 1 25.40 -0.99 3.79
N ALA A 2 25.94 -1.92 3.01
CA ALA A 2 25.24 -2.54 1.89
C ALA A 2 24.47 -3.77 2.37
N LEU A 3 23.17 -3.85 2.07
CA LEU A 3 22.33 -5.01 2.40
C LEU A 3 22.29 -5.97 1.22
N HIS A 4 22.28 -7.27 1.49
CA HIS A 4 22.00 -8.28 0.45
C HIS A 4 20.69 -7.94 -0.26
N SER A 5 20.67 -7.91 -1.59
CA SER A 5 19.50 -7.43 -2.36
C SER A 5 18.19 -8.15 -1.99
N THR A 6 18.24 -9.44 -1.65
CA THR A 6 17.12 -10.22 -1.09
C THR A 6 16.57 -9.63 0.21
N ARG A 7 17.44 -9.26 1.15
CA ARG A 7 17.06 -8.69 2.44
C ARG A 7 16.57 -7.26 2.30
N TRP A 8 17.16 -6.48 1.38
CA TRP A 8 16.68 -5.15 1.06
C TRP A 8 15.26 -5.18 0.48
N LEU A 9 15.00 -6.13 -0.43
CA LEU A 9 13.69 -6.32 -1.03
C LEU A 9 12.67 -6.80 0.02
N ALA A 10 13.04 -7.78 0.86
CA ALA A 10 12.20 -8.25 1.95
C ALA A 10 11.87 -7.12 2.94
N LEU A 11 12.84 -6.28 3.30
CA LEU A 11 12.62 -5.10 4.15
C LEU A 11 11.67 -4.09 3.50
N SER A 12 11.82 -3.87 2.19
CA SER A 12 10.95 -2.95 1.43
C SER A 12 9.51 -3.46 1.39
N TYR A 13 9.31 -4.77 1.14
CA TYR A 13 7.98 -5.38 1.23
C TYR A 13 7.43 -5.32 2.65
N PHE A 14 8.24 -5.69 3.64
CA PHE A 14 7.81 -5.70 5.03
C PHE A 14 7.31 -4.32 5.47
N THR A 15 8.10 -3.27 5.25
CA THR A 15 7.75 -1.89 5.65
C THR A 15 6.55 -1.33 4.87
N TYR A 16 6.44 -1.64 3.56
CA TYR A 16 5.27 -1.26 2.77
C TYR A 16 4.00 -1.96 3.26
N PHE A 17 4.01 -3.29 3.37
CA PHE A 17 2.83 -4.06 3.75
C PHE A 17 2.45 -3.84 5.22
N PHE A 18 3.42 -3.57 6.10
CA PHE A 18 3.16 -3.08 7.44
C PHE A 18 2.36 -1.78 7.40
N SER A 19 2.83 -0.78 6.65
CA SER A 19 2.12 0.51 6.49
C SER A 19 0.73 0.33 5.86
N TYR A 20 0.62 -0.58 4.88
CA TYR A 20 -0.66 -0.91 4.25
C TYR A 20 -1.62 -1.62 5.21
N GLY A 21 -1.13 -2.48 6.09
CA GLY A 21 -1.90 -3.14 7.15
C GLY A 21 -2.40 -2.19 8.24
N ILE A 22 -1.80 -1.00 8.36
CA ILE A 22 -2.32 0.10 9.18
C ILE A 22 -3.39 0.86 8.40
N PHE A 23 -3.04 1.29 7.19
CA PHE A 23 -3.88 2.17 6.37
C PHE A 23 -5.19 1.52 5.96
N LEU A 24 -5.17 0.29 5.44
CA LEU A 24 -6.36 -0.33 4.87
C LEU A 24 -7.50 -0.53 5.90
N PRO A 25 -7.27 -1.18 7.07
CA PRO A 25 -8.36 -1.43 8.03
C PRO A 25 -8.68 -0.26 8.96
N PHE A 26 -7.72 0.60 9.32
CA PHE A 26 -7.91 1.59 10.38
C PHE A 26 -8.02 3.03 9.89
N TRP A 27 -7.73 3.33 8.61
CA TRP A 27 -7.78 4.72 8.16
C TRP A 27 -9.17 5.35 8.25
N SER A 28 -10.22 4.57 7.97
CA SER A 28 -11.60 5.02 8.15
C SER A 28 -11.97 5.29 9.61
N VAL A 29 -11.40 4.51 10.54
CA VAL A 29 -11.52 4.73 11.99
C VAL A 29 -10.85 6.04 12.39
N TRP A 30 -9.68 6.35 11.84
CA TRP A 30 -9.00 7.63 12.07
C TRP A 30 -9.85 8.82 11.58
N LEU A 31 -10.38 8.73 10.36
CA LEU A 31 -11.26 9.78 9.82
C LEU A 31 -12.55 9.95 10.65
N LYS A 32 -13.12 8.86 11.15
CA LYS A 32 -14.27 8.90 12.06
C LYS A 32 -13.91 9.54 13.40
N GLY A 33 -12.73 9.25 13.95
CA GLY A 33 -12.21 9.84 15.18
C GLY A 33 -12.03 11.36 15.11
N LEU A 34 -11.77 11.90 13.91
CA LEU A 34 -11.76 13.35 13.65
C LEU A 34 -13.16 14.00 13.66
N GLY A 35 -14.24 13.21 13.83
CA GLY A 35 -15.61 13.69 13.81
C GLY A 35 -16.20 13.91 12.42
N LEU A 36 -15.59 13.34 11.38
CA LEU A 36 -16.10 13.44 10.01
C LEU A 36 -17.36 12.59 9.81
N THR A 37 -18.28 13.07 8.97
CA THR A 37 -19.50 12.33 8.64
C THR A 37 -19.17 11.12 7.75
N PRO A 38 -19.96 10.02 7.80
CA PRO A 38 -19.74 8.84 6.97
C PRO A 38 -19.68 9.13 5.47
N GLU A 39 -20.45 10.10 4.99
CA GLU A 39 -20.47 10.55 3.59
C GLU A 39 -19.12 11.16 3.19
N THR A 40 -18.55 11.99 4.08
CA THR A 40 -17.25 12.62 3.87
C THR A 40 -16.13 11.58 3.89
N ILE A 41 -16.21 10.59 4.79
CA ILE A 41 -15.26 9.46 4.85
C ILE A 41 -15.30 8.68 3.53
N GLY A 42 -16.51 8.32 3.07
CA GLY A 42 -16.70 7.62 1.80
C GLY A 42 -16.12 8.40 0.61
N LEU A 43 -16.36 9.72 0.57
CA LEU A 43 -15.80 10.59 -0.46
C LEU A 43 -14.26 10.61 -0.43
N LEU A 44 -13.65 10.78 0.76
CA LEU A 44 -12.20 10.80 0.91
C LEU A 44 -11.56 9.46 0.52
N LEU A 45 -12.13 8.34 0.95
CA LEU A 45 -11.65 7.00 0.58
C LEU A 45 -11.79 6.77 -0.94
N GLY A 46 -12.93 7.16 -1.52
CA GLY A 46 -13.17 7.04 -2.96
C GLY A 46 -12.17 7.85 -3.79
N VAL A 47 -11.94 9.12 -3.42
CA VAL A 47 -10.92 9.96 -4.06
C VAL A 47 -9.51 9.35 -3.89
N GLY A 48 -9.22 8.77 -2.73
CA GLY A 48 -7.98 8.02 -2.50
C GLY A 48 -7.80 6.84 -3.47
N LEU A 49 -8.84 6.05 -3.71
CA LEU A 49 -8.81 4.95 -4.67
C LEU A 49 -8.61 5.41 -6.12
N VAL A 50 -9.24 6.53 -6.51
CA VAL A 50 -9.01 7.14 -7.84
C VAL A 50 -7.56 7.62 -7.98
N ALA A 51 -7.03 8.30 -6.97
CA ALA A 51 -5.64 8.73 -6.94
C ALA A 51 -4.67 7.54 -7.01
N ARG A 52 -4.99 6.46 -6.29
CA ARG A 52 -4.25 5.18 -6.30
C ARG A 52 -4.17 4.58 -7.71
N PHE A 53 -5.30 4.55 -8.42
CA PHE A 53 -5.39 4.10 -9.80
C PHE A 53 -4.56 4.96 -10.75
N LEU A 54 -4.74 6.29 -10.69
CA LEU A 54 -3.99 7.24 -11.52
C LEU A 54 -2.48 7.15 -11.26
N GLY A 55 -2.07 7.07 -10.00
CA GLY A 55 -0.66 6.94 -9.62
C GLY A 55 -0.04 5.70 -10.24
N SER A 56 -0.69 4.55 -10.07
CA SER A 56 -0.19 3.28 -10.62
C SER A 56 -0.14 3.29 -12.14
N LEU A 57 -1.17 3.85 -12.80
CA LEU A 57 -1.26 3.89 -14.26
C LEU A 57 -0.27 4.88 -14.90
N LEU A 58 -0.01 6.01 -14.25
CA LEU A 58 0.79 7.10 -14.81
C LEU A 58 2.26 7.07 -14.36
N ILE A 59 2.55 6.63 -13.14
CA ILE A 59 3.89 6.70 -12.57
C ILE A 59 4.65 5.38 -12.81
N ALA A 60 4.02 4.23 -12.57
CA ALA A 60 4.73 2.95 -12.65
C ALA A 60 5.29 2.66 -14.06
N PRO A 61 4.55 2.89 -15.17
CA PRO A 61 5.08 2.66 -16.52
C PRO A 61 6.20 3.62 -16.94
N ARG A 62 6.28 4.80 -16.32
CA ARG A 62 7.32 5.80 -16.65
C ARG A 62 8.69 5.44 -16.09
N VAL A 63 8.76 4.49 -15.16
CA VAL A 63 10.00 4.00 -14.58
C VAL A 63 10.33 2.64 -15.21
N SER A 64 10.70 2.67 -16.48
CA SER A 64 11.10 1.49 -17.27
C SER A 64 12.54 1.06 -17.04
N ASP A 65 13.39 1.98 -16.60
CA ASP A 65 14.82 1.74 -16.40
C ASP A 65 15.08 1.03 -15.06
N PRO A 66 15.64 -0.20 -15.07
CA PRO A 66 15.95 -0.93 -13.85
C PRO A 66 16.86 -0.16 -12.89
N SER A 67 17.82 0.59 -13.43
CA SER A 67 18.77 1.41 -12.66
C SER A 67 18.09 2.58 -11.93
N ARG A 68 16.95 3.07 -12.45
CA ARG A 68 16.18 4.17 -11.84
C ARG A 68 15.11 3.67 -10.87
N LEU A 69 14.75 2.38 -10.86
CA LEU A 69 13.72 1.82 -9.98
C LEU A 69 13.98 2.15 -8.51
N ILE A 70 15.20 1.94 -8.02
CA ILE A 70 15.54 2.25 -6.62
C ILE A 70 15.44 3.75 -6.33
N SER A 71 15.88 4.59 -7.27
CA SER A 71 15.78 6.05 -7.11
C SER A 71 14.32 6.51 -7.11
N ALA A 72 13.49 5.94 -7.99
CA ALA A 72 12.06 6.21 -8.04
C ALA A 72 11.36 5.77 -6.75
N LEU A 73 11.67 4.57 -6.24
CA LEU A 73 11.14 4.07 -4.96
C LEU A 73 11.50 5.02 -3.80
N ARG A 74 12.74 5.52 -3.75
CA ARG A 74 13.15 6.50 -2.73
C ARG A 74 12.38 7.81 -2.82
N VAL A 75 12.23 8.35 -4.02
CA VAL A 75 11.49 9.60 -4.25
C VAL A 75 10.01 9.41 -3.88
N LEU A 76 9.41 8.29 -4.28
CA LEU A 76 8.02 7.97 -3.94
C LEU A 76 7.82 7.76 -2.44
N ALA A 77 8.75 7.07 -1.77
CA ALA A 77 8.72 6.91 -0.32
C ALA A 77 8.86 8.25 0.41
N LEU A 78 9.75 9.14 -0.08
CA LEU A 78 9.91 10.49 0.46
C LEU A 78 8.63 11.31 0.28
N LEU A 79 8.07 11.34 -0.93
CA LEU A 79 6.81 12.05 -1.19
C LEU A 79 5.68 11.49 -0.32
N THR A 80 5.57 10.16 -0.21
CA THR A 80 4.58 9.53 0.67
C THR A 80 4.76 9.97 2.12
N LEU A 81 6.00 10.06 2.61
CA LEU A 81 6.28 10.54 3.97
C LEU A 81 5.88 12.01 4.15
N VAL A 82 6.16 12.87 3.16
CA VAL A 82 5.73 14.27 3.18
C VAL A 82 4.22 14.38 3.31
N PHE A 83 3.45 13.61 2.54
CA PHE A 83 1.99 13.59 2.67
C PHE A 83 1.53 12.93 3.98
N ALA A 84 2.23 11.92 4.49
CA ALA A 84 1.93 11.33 5.78
C ALA A 84 2.11 12.36 6.93
N LEU A 85 3.13 13.22 6.84
CA LEU A 85 3.34 14.34 7.76
C LEU A 85 2.32 15.46 7.54
N ALA A 86 1.89 15.70 6.30
CA ALA A 86 0.88 16.71 5.99
C ALA A 86 -0.50 16.42 6.63
N PHE A 87 -0.81 15.16 6.95
CA PHE A 87 -2.01 14.83 7.73
C PHE A 87 -2.00 15.41 9.15
N TRP A 88 -0.83 15.72 9.71
CA TRP A 88 -0.72 16.40 11.01
C TRP A 88 -0.93 17.91 10.93
N ALA A 89 -0.74 18.51 9.74
CA ALA A 89 -0.76 19.96 9.57
C ALA A 89 -2.18 20.55 9.54
N GLY A 90 -3.21 19.73 9.30
CA GLY A 90 -4.58 20.22 9.25
C GLY A 90 -5.62 19.10 9.18
N THR A 91 -6.80 19.37 9.74
CA THR A 91 -7.92 18.42 9.81
C THR A 91 -9.13 18.87 8.98
N HIS A 92 -9.03 19.98 8.26
CA HIS A 92 -10.10 20.46 7.37
C HIS A 92 -10.31 19.53 6.18
N VAL A 93 -11.56 19.29 5.79
CA VAL A 93 -11.92 18.33 4.73
C VAL A 93 -11.21 18.60 3.40
N ALA A 94 -11.14 19.87 2.97
CA ALA A 94 -10.46 20.25 1.73
C ALA A 94 -8.96 19.93 1.77
N TRP A 95 -8.31 20.15 2.92
CA TRP A 95 -6.92 19.80 3.13
C TRP A 95 -6.72 18.28 3.13
N LEU A 96 -7.54 17.55 3.90
CA LEU A 96 -7.50 16.08 3.95
C LEU A 96 -7.71 15.46 2.57
N MET A 97 -8.54 16.06 1.72
CA MET A 97 -8.74 15.60 0.34
C MET A 97 -7.46 15.72 -0.48
N VAL A 98 -6.80 16.88 -0.46
CA VAL A 98 -5.53 17.11 -1.18
C VAL A 98 -4.45 16.16 -0.66
N VAL A 99 -4.34 16.02 0.66
CA VAL A 99 -3.34 15.14 1.27
C VAL A 99 -3.62 13.67 0.96
N MET A 100 -4.89 13.24 0.98
CA MET A 100 -5.30 11.88 0.61
C MET A 100 -4.97 11.55 -0.84
N VAL A 101 -5.22 12.49 -1.76
CA VAL A 101 -4.85 12.34 -3.18
C VAL A 101 -3.34 12.17 -3.29
N GLY A 102 -2.56 13.08 -2.71
CA GLY A 102 -1.10 13.02 -2.77
C GLY A 102 -0.55 11.73 -2.17
N PHE A 103 -1.00 11.36 -0.97
CA PHE A 103 -0.59 10.13 -0.30
C PHE A 103 -0.85 8.90 -1.17
N ASN A 104 -2.08 8.70 -1.66
CA ASN A 104 -2.42 7.51 -2.46
C ASN A 104 -1.76 7.51 -3.83
N LEU A 105 -1.57 8.68 -4.44
CA LEU A 105 -0.92 8.83 -5.74
C LEU A 105 0.53 8.33 -5.71
N PHE A 106 1.26 8.60 -4.63
CA PHE A 106 2.68 8.22 -4.47
C PHE A 106 2.88 6.90 -3.73
N PHE A 107 1.94 6.51 -2.87
CA PHE A 107 2.02 5.24 -2.14
C PHE A 107 1.70 4.05 -3.05
N SER A 108 0.71 4.17 -3.95
CA SER A 108 0.30 3.05 -4.80
C SER A 108 1.37 2.47 -5.73
N PRO A 109 2.16 3.30 -6.45
CA PRO A 109 3.16 2.79 -7.40
C PRO A 109 4.32 2.07 -6.72
N LEU A 110 4.48 2.19 -5.40
CA LEU A 110 5.55 1.51 -4.67
C LEU A 110 5.50 0.00 -4.87
N VAL A 111 4.31 -0.64 -4.76
CA VAL A 111 4.15 -2.10 -4.97
C VAL A 111 4.56 -2.56 -6.35
N PRO A 112 3.95 -2.06 -7.45
CA PRO A 112 4.30 -2.54 -8.79
C PRO A 112 5.76 -2.25 -9.14
N LEU A 113 6.35 -1.17 -8.61
CA LEU A 113 7.79 -0.89 -8.80
C LEU A 113 8.68 -1.83 -7.99
N THR A 114 8.32 -2.16 -6.75
CA THR A 114 9.03 -3.20 -5.98
C THR A 114 8.88 -4.58 -6.62
N ASP A 115 7.71 -4.92 -7.18
CA ASP A 115 7.47 -6.18 -7.90
C ASP A 115 8.26 -6.23 -9.21
N ALA A 116 8.36 -5.11 -9.94
CA ALA A 116 9.20 -4.99 -11.13
C ALA A 116 10.70 -5.16 -10.80
N LEU A 117 11.14 -4.59 -9.68
CA LEU A 117 12.50 -4.77 -9.17
C LEU A 117 12.77 -6.22 -8.74
N ALA A 118 11.82 -6.85 -8.07
CA ALA A 118 11.89 -8.24 -7.66
C ALA A 118 12.03 -9.18 -8.87
N ASN A 119 11.22 -8.98 -9.90
CA ASN A 119 11.31 -9.72 -11.17
C ASN A 119 12.66 -9.54 -11.87
N THR A 120 13.23 -8.33 -11.78
CA THR A 120 14.54 -8.02 -12.36
C THR A 120 15.64 -8.77 -11.62
N TRP A 121 15.62 -8.76 -10.29
CA TRP A 121 16.58 -9.51 -9.47
C TRP A 121 16.39 -11.02 -9.52
N GLN A 122 15.16 -11.52 -9.68
CA GLN A 122 14.93 -12.95 -9.86
C GLN A 122 15.70 -13.51 -11.06
N LYS A 123 15.76 -12.75 -12.17
CA LYS A 123 16.54 -13.11 -13.36
C LYS A 123 18.05 -13.00 -13.19
N GLN A 124 18.52 -12.12 -12.29
CA GLN A 124 19.96 -11.88 -12.08
C GLN A 124 20.59 -12.76 -10.99
N ILE A 125 19.87 -12.99 -9.89
CA ILE A 125 20.43 -13.59 -8.66
C ILE A 125 19.60 -14.78 -8.14
N THR A 126 18.74 -15.38 -8.97
CA THR A 126 17.90 -16.55 -8.63
C THR A 126 17.23 -16.40 -7.25
N LEU A 127 16.41 -15.35 -7.13
CA LEU A 127 15.63 -15.04 -5.93
C LEU A 127 14.34 -15.88 -5.89
N ASP A 128 14.03 -16.47 -4.74
CA ASP A 128 12.70 -17.00 -4.48
C ASP A 128 11.73 -15.85 -4.15
N TYR A 129 10.97 -15.42 -5.16
CA TYR A 129 9.99 -14.35 -5.06
C TYR A 129 8.89 -14.66 -4.04
N GLY A 130 8.42 -15.91 -3.98
CA GLY A 130 7.34 -16.33 -3.09
C GLY A 130 7.73 -16.15 -1.62
N ARG A 131 8.94 -16.59 -1.26
CA ARG A 131 9.46 -16.40 0.11
C ARG A 131 9.61 -14.94 0.51
N VAL A 132 9.97 -14.06 -0.41
CA VAL A 132 10.10 -12.62 -0.13
C VAL A 132 8.72 -11.98 0.03
N ARG A 133 7.74 -12.38 -0.79
CA ARG A 133 6.35 -11.92 -0.71
C ARG A 133 5.68 -12.32 0.60
N LEU A 134 5.97 -13.53 1.11
CA LEU A 134 5.45 -14.04 2.38
C LEU A 134 5.77 -13.10 3.56
N TRP A 135 6.96 -12.51 3.60
CA TRP A 135 7.32 -11.51 4.62
C TRP A 135 6.42 -10.27 4.57
N GLY A 136 5.90 -9.92 3.40
CA GLY A 136 4.90 -8.87 3.24
C GLY A 136 3.58 -9.22 3.94
N SER A 137 3.06 -10.43 3.73
CA SER A 137 1.84 -10.90 4.41
C SER A 137 2.00 -10.93 5.93
N ILE A 138 3.14 -11.42 6.42
CA ILE A 138 3.47 -11.39 7.86
C ILE A 138 3.50 -9.94 8.37
N ALA A 139 4.08 -9.01 7.62
CA ALA A 139 4.13 -7.61 8.01
C ALA A 139 2.74 -6.97 8.07
N PHE A 140 1.84 -7.33 7.16
CA PHE A 140 0.44 -6.89 7.19
C PHE A 140 -0.30 -7.39 8.44
N VAL A 141 -0.11 -8.67 8.80
CA VAL A 141 -0.67 -9.27 10.02
C VAL A 141 -0.16 -8.52 11.25
N ILE A 142 1.16 -8.30 11.33
CA ILE A 142 1.77 -7.56 12.46
C ILE A 142 1.25 -6.13 12.50
N GLY A 143 1.19 -5.44 11.35
CA GLY A 143 0.73 -4.05 11.25
C GLY A 143 -0.72 -3.89 11.67
N SER A 144 -1.62 -4.74 11.18
CA SER A 144 -3.05 -4.70 11.55
C SER A 144 -3.29 -5.07 13.01
N ALA A 145 -2.65 -6.12 13.53
CA ALA A 145 -2.76 -6.51 14.94
C ALA A 145 -2.18 -5.45 15.90
N LEU A 146 -1.00 -4.92 15.59
CA LEU A 146 -0.35 -3.88 16.41
C LEU A 146 -1.17 -2.59 16.42
N THR A 147 -1.70 -2.18 15.26
CA THR A 147 -2.59 -1.01 15.19
C THR A 147 -3.84 -1.23 16.01
N GLY A 148 -4.50 -2.39 15.88
CA GLY A 148 -5.70 -2.69 16.66
C GLY A 148 -5.46 -2.59 18.18
N LYS A 149 -4.32 -3.12 18.65
CA LYS A 149 -3.92 -3.01 20.06
C LYS A 149 -3.64 -1.57 20.49
N LEU A 150 -2.86 -0.83 19.70
CA LEU A 150 -2.52 0.56 20.02
C LEU A 150 -3.73 1.47 20.00
N VAL A 151 -4.67 1.28 19.07
CA VAL A 151 -5.93 2.03 19.02
C VAL A 151 -6.80 1.74 20.25
N SER A 152 -6.78 0.50 20.76
CA SER A 152 -7.47 0.19 22.02
C SER A 152 -6.86 0.88 23.25
N LEU A 153 -5.58 1.27 23.22
CA LEU A 153 -4.89 1.89 24.37
C LEU A 153 -4.77 3.42 24.26
N TYR A 154 -4.55 3.94 23.06
CA TYR A 154 -4.21 5.33 22.77
C TYR A 154 -5.17 5.99 21.77
N ASP A 155 -6.32 5.35 21.52
CA ASP A 155 -7.37 5.82 20.61
C ASP A 155 -6.89 5.98 19.14
N TYR A 156 -7.71 6.62 18.31
CA TYR A 156 -7.49 6.78 16.87
C TYR A 156 -6.19 7.53 16.52
N GLN A 157 -5.64 8.36 17.41
CA GLN A 157 -4.41 9.12 17.17
C GLN A 157 -3.20 8.21 16.92
N ALA A 158 -3.19 7.01 17.52
CA ALA A 158 -2.14 6.03 17.32
C ALA A 158 -2.01 5.57 15.85
N ILE A 159 -3.09 5.63 15.08
CA ILE A 159 -3.13 5.19 13.67
C ILE A 159 -2.19 6.06 12.83
N LEU A 160 -2.33 7.39 12.96
CA LEU A 160 -1.52 8.33 12.19
C LEU A 160 -0.05 8.29 12.63
N ALA A 161 0.21 8.16 13.93
CA ALA A 161 1.57 8.00 14.47
C ALA A 161 2.23 6.73 13.95
N LEU A 162 1.53 5.59 13.97
CA LEU A 162 2.08 4.33 13.50
C LEU A 162 2.25 4.32 11.98
N LEU A 163 1.33 4.92 11.22
CA LEU A 163 1.45 5.07 9.77
C LEU A 163 2.67 5.91 9.40
N THR A 164 2.85 7.07 10.05
CA THR A 164 4.01 7.94 9.80
C THR A 164 5.32 7.25 10.16
N LEU A 165 5.39 6.54 11.29
CA LEU A 165 6.55 5.71 11.65
C LEU A 165 6.80 4.58 10.65
N GLY A 166 5.75 3.91 10.18
CA GLY A 166 5.83 2.85 9.16
C GLY A 166 6.39 3.38 7.84
N VAL A 167 5.88 4.50 7.34
CA VAL A 167 6.35 5.15 6.12
C VAL A 167 7.77 5.70 6.28
N ALA A 168 8.11 6.26 7.44
CA ALA A 168 9.47 6.70 7.74
C ALA A 168 10.44 5.51 7.74
N SER A 169 10.06 4.38 8.35
CA SER A 169 10.85 3.14 8.34
C SER A 169 11.05 2.60 6.93
N MET A 170 10.03 2.71 6.07
CA MET A 170 10.09 2.36 4.65
C MET A 170 11.11 3.23 3.91
N LEU A 171 11.07 4.55 4.10
CA LEU A 171 12.05 5.47 3.50
C LEU A 171 13.47 5.13 3.98
N LEU A 172 13.67 4.94 5.28
CA LEU A 172 14.96 4.55 5.85
C LEU A 172 15.47 3.23 5.25
N GLY A 173 14.60 2.23 5.11
CA GLY A 173 14.91 0.96 4.46
C GLY A 173 15.32 1.15 3.00
N MET A 174 14.59 1.99 2.25
CA MET A 174 14.89 2.27 0.85
C MET A 174 16.16 3.13 0.65
N LEU A 175 16.54 3.95 1.63
CA LEU A 175 17.79 4.72 1.63
C LEU A 175 19.03 3.82 1.77
N LEU A 176 18.89 2.65 2.38
CA LEU A 176 19.96 1.65 2.42
C LEU A 176 20.32 1.24 0.98
N ARG A 177 21.60 0.96 0.75
CA ARG A 177 22.09 0.58 -0.59
C ARG A 177 21.99 -0.94 -0.75
N PRO A 178 21.30 -1.46 -1.77
CA PRO A 178 21.37 -2.88 -2.09
C PRO A 178 22.78 -3.23 -2.59
N SER A 179 23.22 -4.45 -2.32
CA SER A 179 24.55 -4.96 -2.67
C SER A 179 24.71 -5.18 -4.17
N VAL A 180 23.63 -5.56 -4.87
CA VAL A 180 23.63 -5.74 -6.33
C VAL A 180 22.75 -4.66 -6.95
N PRO A 181 23.31 -3.73 -7.75
CA PRO A 181 22.51 -2.78 -8.49
C PRO A 181 21.66 -3.54 -9.52
N PRO A 182 20.38 -3.19 -9.71
CA PRO A 182 19.54 -3.81 -10.72
C PRO A 182 20.08 -3.49 -12.12
N GLN A 183 20.57 -4.53 -12.81
CA GLN A 183 21.11 -4.44 -14.18
C GLN A 183 20.20 -5.14 -15.19
N GLY A 184 19.63 -4.40 -16.13
CA GLY A 184 18.84 -5.00 -17.21
C GLY A 184 18.65 -4.02 -18.33
N GLU A 185 18.35 -4.55 -19.52
CA GLU A 185 17.94 -3.72 -20.65
C GLU A 185 16.74 -2.87 -20.25
N SER A 186 16.77 -1.58 -20.66
CA SER A 186 15.60 -0.72 -20.55
C SER A 186 14.43 -1.44 -21.20
N ARG A 187 13.41 -1.77 -20.42
CA ARG A 187 12.14 -2.24 -20.96
C ARG A 187 11.46 -1.04 -21.62
N GLN A 188 11.90 -0.66 -22.82
CA GLN A 188 11.13 0.20 -23.71
C GLN A 188 9.88 -0.58 -24.11
N GLN A 189 8.88 -0.63 -23.23
CA GLN A 189 7.54 -0.97 -23.65
C GLN A 189 6.99 0.27 -24.34
N GLU A 190 7.12 0.32 -25.66
CA GLU A 190 6.57 1.37 -26.53
C GLU A 190 5.05 1.59 -26.36
N SER A 191 4.34 0.70 -25.65
CA SER A 191 2.90 0.78 -25.41
C SER A 191 2.46 0.88 -23.94
N ALA A 192 3.36 0.91 -22.95
CA ALA A 192 2.94 0.90 -21.55
C ALA A 192 2.28 2.22 -21.09
N GLY A 193 1.28 2.14 -20.20
CA GLY A 193 0.53 3.30 -19.69
C GLY A 193 -0.84 3.48 -20.33
N TRP A 194 -1.21 4.73 -20.65
CA TRP A 194 -2.54 5.09 -21.16
C TRP A 194 -2.93 4.38 -22.48
N PRO A 195 -2.02 4.22 -23.46
CA PRO A 195 -2.34 3.48 -24.68
C PRO A 195 -2.63 1.99 -24.43
N ALA A 196 -1.81 1.28 -23.65
CA ALA A 196 -2.08 -0.10 -23.25
C ALA A 196 -3.39 -0.24 -22.46
N TRP A 197 -3.70 0.71 -21.58
CA TRP A 197 -4.96 0.70 -20.83
C TRP A 197 -6.17 0.82 -21.76
N ARG A 198 -6.13 1.71 -22.76
CA ARG A 198 -7.21 1.83 -23.75
C ARG A 198 -7.41 0.54 -24.54
N THR A 199 -6.32 -0.10 -24.96
CA THR A 199 -6.39 -1.40 -25.67
C THR A 199 -6.97 -2.49 -24.77
N LEU A 200 -6.55 -2.56 -23.50
CA LEU A 200 -7.08 -3.51 -22.53
C LEU A 200 -8.57 -3.31 -22.29
N VAL A 201 -9.02 -2.04 -22.16
CA VAL A 201 -10.44 -1.72 -22.01
C VAL A 201 -11.22 -2.14 -23.26
N ALA A 202 -10.72 -1.84 -24.46
CA ALA A 202 -11.41 -2.22 -25.69
C ALA A 202 -11.51 -3.75 -25.86
N GLN A 203 -10.46 -4.50 -25.53
CA GLN A 203 -10.39 -5.94 -25.74
C GLN A 203 -11.07 -6.75 -24.62
N SER A 204 -11.08 -6.25 -23.39
CA SER A 204 -11.49 -7.02 -22.21
C SER A 204 -12.48 -6.29 -21.29
N TRP A 205 -13.30 -5.38 -21.85
CA TRP A 205 -14.24 -4.56 -21.06
C TRP A 205 -15.16 -5.38 -20.13
N ARG A 206 -15.61 -6.57 -20.56
CA ARG A 206 -16.48 -7.45 -19.76
C ARG A 206 -15.76 -7.96 -18.52
N PHE A 207 -14.51 -8.40 -18.68
CA PHE A 207 -13.67 -8.83 -17.58
C PHE A 207 -13.39 -7.67 -16.62
N LEU A 208 -13.05 -6.49 -17.15
CA LEU A 208 -12.85 -5.30 -16.34
C LEU A 208 -14.11 -4.89 -15.59
N ALA A 209 -15.30 -4.98 -16.21
CA ALA A 209 -16.56 -4.68 -15.55
C ALA A 209 -16.80 -5.62 -14.35
N CYS A 210 -16.60 -6.93 -14.52
CA CYS A 210 -16.70 -7.89 -13.41
C CYS A 210 -15.70 -7.59 -12.29
N VAL A 211 -14.44 -7.31 -12.62
CA VAL A 211 -13.41 -6.97 -11.63
C VAL A 211 -13.75 -5.65 -10.91
N CYS A 212 -14.25 -4.64 -11.62
CA CYS A 212 -14.69 -3.38 -11.04
C CYS A 212 -15.85 -3.58 -10.06
N LEU A 213 -16.84 -4.41 -10.39
CA LEU A 213 -17.95 -4.72 -9.49
C LEU A 213 -17.48 -5.48 -8.25
N LEU A 214 -16.60 -6.47 -8.44
CA LEU A 214 -16.02 -7.24 -7.33
C LEU A 214 -15.19 -6.35 -6.39
N GLN A 215 -14.35 -5.48 -6.96
CA GLN A 215 -13.52 -4.54 -6.20
C GLN A 215 -14.36 -3.45 -5.55
N GLY A 216 -15.45 -3.00 -6.18
CA GLY A 216 -16.40 -2.07 -5.59
C GLY A 216 -17.06 -2.64 -4.33
N ALA A 217 -17.48 -3.91 -4.37
CA ALA A 217 -18.01 -4.60 -3.19
C ALA A 217 -16.96 -4.70 -2.06
N HIS A 218 -15.71 -5.02 -2.41
CA HIS A 218 -14.62 -5.07 -1.44
C HIS A 218 -14.24 -3.69 -0.90
N ALA A 219 -14.31 -2.63 -1.70
CA ALA A 219 -14.01 -1.28 -1.25
C ALA A 219 -14.95 -0.82 -0.13
N ALA A 220 -16.24 -1.15 -0.22
CA ALA A 220 -17.20 -0.89 0.85
C ALA A 220 -16.83 -1.65 2.14
N TYR A 221 -16.46 -2.92 2.01
CA TYR A 221 -15.97 -3.73 3.13
C TYR A 221 -14.69 -3.14 3.74
N TYR A 222 -13.71 -2.76 2.92
CA TYR A 222 -12.42 -2.20 3.36
C TYR A 222 -12.60 -0.86 4.06
N GLY A 223 -13.46 0.01 3.53
CA GLY A 223 -13.71 1.32 4.10
C GLY A 223 -14.54 1.28 5.39
N PHE A 224 -15.58 0.44 5.47
CA PHE A 224 -16.58 0.57 6.53
C PHE A 224 -16.66 -0.61 7.51
N SER A 225 -16.01 -1.76 7.26
CA SER A 225 -16.03 -2.92 8.18
C SER A 225 -15.55 -2.56 9.59
N ALA A 226 -14.42 -1.86 9.70
CA ALA A 226 -13.86 -1.46 10.99
C ALA A 226 -14.79 -0.50 11.75
N ILE A 227 -15.39 0.46 11.05
CA ILE A 227 -16.37 1.40 11.62
C ILE A 227 -17.61 0.64 12.13
N TYR A 228 -18.10 -0.31 11.34
CA TYR A 228 -19.27 -1.11 11.65
C TYR A 228 -19.04 -2.00 12.88
N TRP A 229 -17.93 -2.74 12.93
CA TRP A 229 -17.61 -3.60 14.06
C TRP A 229 -17.39 -2.83 15.35
N GLN A 230 -16.73 -1.67 15.31
CA GLN A 230 -16.63 -0.79 16.46
C GLN A 230 -18.01 -0.26 16.91
N GLY A 231 -18.89 0.06 15.96
CA GLY A 231 -20.28 0.43 16.25
C GLY A 231 -21.10 -0.72 16.86
N ALA A 232 -20.79 -1.96 16.52
CA ALA A 232 -21.39 -3.17 17.10
C ALA A 232 -20.81 -3.55 18.47
N GLY A 233 -19.86 -2.79 19.01
CA GLY A 233 -19.27 -3.00 20.33
C GLY A 233 -17.99 -3.84 20.34
N TYR A 234 -17.43 -4.22 19.18
CA TYR A 234 -16.14 -4.89 19.12
C TYR A 234 -14.99 -3.91 19.37
N SER A 235 -13.98 -4.35 20.11
CA SER A 235 -12.76 -3.56 20.33
C SER A 235 -11.93 -3.42 19.04
N ALA A 236 -11.14 -2.35 18.93
CA ALA A 236 -10.22 -2.17 17.81
C ALA A 236 -9.20 -3.32 17.67
N SER A 237 -8.84 -3.96 18.80
CA SER A 237 -8.02 -5.18 18.81
C SER A 237 -8.72 -6.34 18.11
N ALA A 238 -10.01 -6.56 18.38
CA ALA A 238 -10.78 -7.60 17.71
C ALA A 238 -10.87 -7.34 16.19
N VAL A 239 -11.08 -6.08 15.77
CA VAL A 239 -11.02 -5.68 14.35
C VAL A 239 -9.68 -6.05 13.72
N GLY A 240 -8.56 -5.70 14.37
CA GLY A 240 -7.22 -6.03 13.90
C GLY A 240 -6.99 -7.54 13.75
N TYR A 241 -7.50 -8.34 14.68
CA TYR A 241 -7.38 -9.81 14.63
C TYR A 241 -8.25 -10.42 13.53
N LEU A 242 -9.46 -9.91 13.28
CA LEU A 242 -10.31 -10.38 12.17
C LEU A 242 -9.62 -10.14 10.82
N TRP A 243 -9.02 -8.96 10.65
CA TRP A 243 -8.21 -8.62 9.49
C TRP A 243 -6.98 -9.52 9.34
N SER A 244 -6.26 -9.74 10.44
CA SER A 244 -5.10 -10.64 10.47
C SER A 244 -5.46 -12.08 10.11
N LEU A 245 -6.58 -12.59 10.62
CA LEU A 245 -7.04 -13.95 10.37
C LEU A 245 -7.33 -14.20 8.89
N GLY A 246 -7.90 -13.21 8.18
CA GLY A 246 -8.10 -13.29 6.74
C GLY A 246 -6.81 -13.50 5.96
N VAL A 247 -5.75 -12.77 6.32
CA VAL A 247 -4.42 -12.90 5.67
C VAL A 247 -3.72 -14.19 6.06
N VAL A 248 -3.86 -14.64 7.31
CA VAL A 248 -3.31 -15.94 7.73
C VAL A 248 -3.97 -17.09 6.95
N ALA A 249 -5.29 -17.05 6.76
CA ALA A 249 -6.00 -18.05 5.95
C ALA A 249 -5.50 -18.06 4.50
N GLU A 250 -5.29 -16.88 3.90
CA GLU A 250 -4.71 -16.74 2.56
C GLU A 250 -3.30 -17.35 2.48
N VAL A 251 -2.44 -17.08 3.47
CA VAL A 251 -1.08 -17.64 3.55
C VAL A 251 -1.10 -19.16 3.68
N ILE A 252 -2.02 -19.73 4.46
CA ILE A 252 -2.16 -21.19 4.60
C ILE A 252 -2.57 -21.81 3.28
N ILE A 253 -3.52 -21.21 2.55
CA ILE A 253 -3.93 -21.71 1.23
C ILE A 253 -2.74 -21.69 0.27
N PHE A 254 -2.01 -20.57 0.18
CA PHE A 254 -0.82 -20.48 -0.67
C PHE A 254 0.32 -21.42 -0.27
N ALA A 255 0.37 -21.88 0.98
CA ALA A 255 1.37 -22.84 1.42
C ALA A 255 0.95 -24.30 1.16
N LEU A 256 -0.35 -24.55 0.93
CA LEU A 256 -0.92 -25.88 0.69
C LEU A 256 -1.19 -26.16 -0.80
N GLU A 257 -1.31 -25.11 -1.64
CA GLU A 257 -1.32 -25.19 -3.11
C GLU A 257 0.10 -25.31 -3.70
#